data_AF-A0A957LM79-F1
#
_entry.id   AF-A0A957LM79-F1
#
_cell.length_a   1.000
_cell.length_b   1.000
_cell.length_c   1.000
_cell.angle_alpha   90.00
_cell.angle_beta   90.00
_cell.angle_gamma   90.00
#
_symmetry.space_group_name_H-M   'P 1'
#
loop_
_entity.id
_entity.type
_entity.pdbx_description
1 polymer ?
#
loop_
_entity_poly.entity_id
_entity_poly.type
_entity_poly.pdbx_seq_one_letter_code
_entity_poly.pdbx_strand_id
1 'polypeptide(L)'
;IRSRAQVELAQRRQAQMNALGDLHGRWLLARDASGEVHVAQVMAVAADHVTVLATDDADGEPAPVVVWPEEILSLLDDAADGAAALARMAGTLAAAPGAAAMEPNQALAAANAHFPPDARLRRAGYRLADHVLTLTFDFPDVVRSNYAAELEALAVQTGWQVEVAPEANQSALTLLVSELLPAGLSVVKGPSIFRAERRVTVTVALPANPEDDPDDAVWDAVEARYAEVSGYALAITLVEATPQSTARANAGGEPLEINAAYAVLKQRLAGSTLYRTSLKDGAIVLSFISPQVGERHRAAIETLAQEIGWPLSINPQPNQGAIVDAARLRCQQQGWTIAKGPSIYLDRGEVSVTVAAAVDAEDLAALQDAFSEETGFRLLVNSPAAAAPAPAASTVPPVEIAVAQVRLTHTQQGLTLNPAKLDHAIQRAQRDGRIAPPIVVRRVRDGYLLLDGLYRLRAAQAIGMERIAATVEG
;
A
#
# COMPACT_ATOMS: atom_id res chain seq x y z
N ILE A 1 -44.43 -24.18 38.19
CA ILE A 1 -44.86 -23.01 37.39
C ILE A 1 -43.59 -22.31 36.93
N ARG A 2 -43.23 -22.36 35.63
CA ARG A 2 -42.04 -21.68 35.11
C ARG A 2 -42.29 -20.17 35.13
N SER A 3 -41.28 -19.37 35.51
CA SER A 3 -41.44 -17.92 35.50
C SER A 3 -41.51 -17.39 34.06
N ARG A 4 -42.12 -16.22 33.86
CA ARG A 4 -42.21 -15.57 32.55
C ARG A 4 -40.82 -15.42 31.89
N ALA A 5 -39.81 -15.05 32.68
CA ALA A 5 -38.42 -14.92 32.21
C ALA A 5 -37.83 -16.26 31.73
N GLN A 6 -38.14 -17.38 32.41
CA GLN A 6 -37.69 -18.72 31.99
C GLN A 6 -38.37 -19.17 30.70
N VAL A 7 -39.64 -18.80 30.49
CA VAL A 7 -40.37 -19.11 29.24
C VAL A 7 -39.81 -18.29 28.07
N GLU A 8 -39.56 -17.00 28.28
CA GLU A 8 -38.97 -16.11 27.27
C GLU A 8 -37.55 -16.53 26.88
N LEU A 9 -36.71 -16.93 27.86
CA LEU A 9 -35.36 -17.44 27.60
C LEU A 9 -35.39 -18.75 26.80
N ALA A 10 -36.26 -19.70 27.17
CA ALA A 10 -36.41 -20.97 26.45
C ALA A 10 -36.88 -20.75 25.00
N GLN A 11 -37.83 -19.84 24.77
CA GLN A 11 -38.28 -19.48 23.43
C GLN A 11 -37.17 -18.84 22.58
N ARG A 12 -36.35 -17.98 23.19
CA ARG A 12 -35.20 -17.36 22.52
C ARG A 12 -34.15 -18.40 22.10
N ARG A 13 -33.79 -19.31 23.01
CA ARG A 13 -32.83 -20.39 22.73
C ARG A 13 -33.32 -21.32 21.62
N GLN A 14 -34.60 -21.69 21.64
CA GLN A 14 -35.22 -22.46 20.58
C GLN A 14 -35.11 -21.76 19.21
N ALA A 15 -35.37 -20.45 19.17
CA ALA A 15 -35.29 -19.68 17.93
C ALA A 15 -33.84 -19.59 17.40
N GLN A 16 -32.85 -19.45 18.30
CA GLN A 16 -31.43 -19.43 17.94
C GLN A 16 -30.97 -20.80 17.44
N MET A 17 -31.35 -21.89 18.11
CA MET A 17 -31.07 -23.25 17.65
C MET A 17 -31.64 -23.52 16.26
N ASN A 18 -32.90 -23.11 16.01
CA ASN A 18 -33.51 -23.26 14.69
C ASN A 18 -32.78 -22.46 13.59
N ALA A 19 -32.15 -21.33 13.92
CA ALA A 19 -31.41 -20.50 12.98
C ALA A 19 -30.04 -21.09 12.61
N LEU A 20 -29.43 -21.87 13.51
CA LEU A 20 -28.12 -22.50 13.32
C LEU A 20 -28.16 -23.74 12.40
N GLY A 21 -29.36 -24.26 12.11
CA GLY A 21 -29.55 -25.36 11.17
C GLY A 21 -29.10 -26.71 11.72
N ASP A 22 -28.63 -27.61 10.84
CA ASP A 22 -28.09 -28.90 11.26
C ASP A 22 -26.67 -28.74 11.83
N LEU A 23 -26.50 -29.23 13.06
CA LEU A 23 -25.29 -29.12 13.84
C LEU A 23 -24.66 -30.48 14.17
N HIS A 24 -25.35 -31.59 13.92
CA HIS A 24 -24.87 -32.89 14.37
C HIS A 24 -23.53 -33.24 13.70
N GLY A 25 -22.51 -33.56 14.51
CA GLY A 25 -21.17 -33.89 14.05
C GLY A 25 -20.31 -32.70 13.62
N ARG A 26 -20.86 -31.48 13.59
CA ARG A 26 -20.09 -30.26 13.31
C ARG A 26 -19.25 -29.87 14.50
N TRP A 27 -18.19 -29.13 14.20
CA TRP A 27 -17.29 -28.58 15.20
C TRP A 27 -17.75 -27.16 15.54
N LEU A 28 -17.68 -26.79 16.81
CA LEU A 28 -18.02 -25.46 17.27
C LEU A 28 -16.97 -24.91 18.22
N LEU A 29 -16.95 -23.59 18.30
CA LEU A 29 -16.21 -22.85 19.31
C LEU A 29 -17.21 -22.43 20.39
N ALA A 30 -17.01 -22.89 21.62
CA ALA A 30 -17.89 -22.57 22.74
C ALA A 30 -17.14 -21.90 23.87
N ARG A 31 -17.85 -21.07 24.64
CA ARG A 31 -17.39 -20.56 25.93
C ARG A 31 -17.95 -21.43 27.05
N ASP A 32 -17.11 -21.88 27.97
CA ASP A 32 -17.54 -22.59 29.16
C ASP A 32 -18.09 -21.63 30.24
N ALA A 33 -18.51 -22.19 31.38
CA ALA A 33 -19.01 -21.41 32.51
C ALA A 33 -17.93 -20.53 33.19
N SER A 34 -16.64 -20.83 32.99
CA SER A 34 -15.52 -20.05 33.53
C SER A 34 -15.12 -18.88 32.60
N GLY A 35 -15.60 -18.89 31.37
CA GLY A 35 -15.27 -17.92 30.34
C GLY A 35 -14.17 -18.38 29.39
N GLU A 36 -13.60 -19.56 29.61
CA GLU A 36 -12.62 -20.19 28.73
C GLU A 36 -13.25 -20.66 27.43
N VAL A 37 -12.48 -20.56 26.35
CA VAL A 37 -12.93 -20.90 25.00
C VAL A 37 -12.34 -22.26 24.64
N HIS A 38 -13.21 -23.20 24.29
CA HIS A 38 -12.80 -24.55 23.89
C HIS A 38 -13.44 -24.95 22.57
N VAL A 39 -12.77 -25.88 21.91
CA VAL A 39 -13.25 -26.52 20.68
C VAL A 39 -13.97 -27.80 21.06
N ALA A 40 -15.16 -27.99 20.50
CA ALA A 40 -15.92 -29.19 20.78
C ALA A 40 -16.68 -29.68 19.56
N GLN A 41 -16.83 -31.00 19.47
CA GLN A 41 -17.65 -31.63 18.46
C GLN A 41 -19.08 -31.81 18.98
N VAL A 42 -20.07 -31.42 18.18
CA VAL A 42 -21.48 -31.59 18.53
C VAL A 42 -21.86 -33.06 18.43
N MET A 43 -22.24 -33.64 19.57
CA MET A 43 -22.66 -35.03 19.69
C MET A 43 -24.16 -35.20 19.58
N ALA A 44 -24.93 -34.26 20.12
CA ALA A 44 -26.38 -34.30 20.08
C ALA A 44 -26.93 -32.87 20.01
N VAL A 45 -28.07 -32.73 19.33
CA VAL A 45 -28.77 -31.45 19.18
C VAL A 45 -30.12 -31.58 19.87
N ALA A 46 -30.35 -30.76 20.89
CA ALA A 46 -31.64 -30.62 21.53
C ALA A 46 -32.37 -29.39 20.98
N ALA A 47 -33.60 -29.19 21.44
CA ALA A 47 -34.44 -28.11 20.95
C ALA A 47 -33.86 -26.72 21.34
N ASP A 48 -33.22 -26.60 22.50
CA ASP A 48 -32.74 -25.35 23.07
C ASP A 48 -31.25 -25.34 23.45
N HIS A 49 -30.52 -26.42 23.17
CA HIS A 49 -29.08 -26.56 23.45
C HIS A 49 -28.43 -27.63 22.57
N VAL A 50 -27.10 -27.74 22.64
CA VAL A 50 -26.33 -28.86 22.08
C VAL A 50 -25.53 -29.55 23.16
N THR A 51 -25.27 -30.84 22.96
CA THR A 51 -24.31 -31.59 23.76
C THR A 51 -23.06 -31.79 22.93
N VAL A 52 -21.89 -31.47 23.49
CA VAL A 52 -20.62 -31.48 22.79
C VAL A 52 -19.57 -32.32 23.52
N LEU A 53 -18.54 -32.73 22.81
CA LEU A 53 -17.36 -33.39 23.36
C LEU A 53 -16.15 -32.47 23.16
N ALA A 54 -15.52 -32.02 24.25
CA ALA A 54 -14.33 -31.15 24.21
C ALA A 54 -13.07 -31.94 23.87
N THR A 55 -12.12 -31.32 23.16
CA THR A 55 -10.87 -31.98 22.73
C THR A 55 -9.73 -31.94 23.73
N ASP A 56 -9.80 -31.11 24.78
CA ASP A 56 -8.64 -30.75 25.60
C ASP A 56 -8.51 -31.46 26.96
N ASP A 57 -9.31 -32.50 27.24
CA ASP A 57 -9.13 -33.29 28.46
C ASP A 57 -8.00 -34.32 28.28
N ALA A 58 -6.75 -33.87 28.43
CA ALA A 58 -5.55 -34.69 28.25
C ALA A 58 -5.36 -35.81 29.30
N ASP A 59 -6.19 -35.92 30.35
CA ASP A 59 -5.99 -36.90 31.43
C ASP A 59 -7.29 -37.49 32.02
N GLY A 60 -8.43 -37.40 31.32
CA GLY A 60 -9.70 -37.98 31.76
C GLY A 60 -10.58 -38.46 30.60
N GLU A 61 -11.49 -39.42 30.85
CA GLU A 61 -12.51 -39.77 29.85
C GLU A 61 -13.35 -38.51 29.55
N PRO A 62 -13.40 -38.03 28.29
CA PRO A 62 -14.04 -36.76 27.98
C PRO A 62 -15.56 -36.89 28.21
N ALA A 63 -16.07 -36.13 29.17
CA ALA A 63 -17.49 -36.14 29.52
C ALA A 63 -18.27 -35.21 28.57
N PRO A 64 -19.45 -35.60 28.07
CA PRO A 64 -20.27 -34.71 27.25
C PRO A 64 -20.72 -33.47 28.04
N VAL A 65 -20.50 -32.28 27.46
CA VAL A 65 -20.86 -30.99 28.05
C VAL A 65 -22.06 -30.38 27.33
N VAL A 66 -22.97 -29.76 28.07
CA VAL A 66 -24.10 -29.01 27.49
C VAL A 66 -23.66 -27.59 27.19
N VAL A 67 -23.85 -27.16 25.95
CA VAL A 67 -23.56 -25.81 25.46
C VAL A 67 -24.86 -25.15 25.00
N TRP A 68 -25.12 -23.94 25.49
CA TRP A 68 -26.26 -23.14 25.11
C TRP A 68 -25.98 -22.31 23.85
N PRO A 69 -27.00 -21.92 23.07
CA PRO A 69 -26.81 -21.18 21.82
C PRO A 69 -26.03 -19.87 21.96
N GLU A 70 -26.20 -19.17 23.09
CA GLU A 70 -25.47 -17.94 23.41
C GLU A 70 -23.99 -18.16 23.75
N GLU A 71 -23.59 -19.40 24.03
CA GLU A 71 -22.20 -19.78 24.32
C GLU A 71 -21.46 -20.21 23.05
N ILE A 72 -22.18 -20.45 21.94
CA ILE A 72 -21.61 -20.78 20.63
C ILE A 72 -21.08 -19.50 19.98
N LEU A 73 -19.75 -19.43 19.85
CA LEU A 73 -19.06 -18.30 19.24
C LEU A 73 -18.96 -18.43 17.71
N SER A 74 -18.78 -19.66 17.21
CA SER A 74 -18.70 -19.94 15.78
C SER A 74 -18.96 -21.42 15.46
N LEU A 75 -19.42 -21.70 14.23
CA LEU A 75 -19.53 -23.04 13.65
C LEU A 75 -18.38 -23.26 12.65
N LEU A 76 -17.81 -24.45 12.67
CA LEU A 76 -16.64 -24.81 11.86
C LEU A 76 -17.06 -25.90 10.87
N ASP A 77 -17.00 -25.58 9.58
CA ASP A 77 -17.47 -26.45 8.49
C ASP A 77 -16.44 -27.49 8.02
N ASP A 78 -15.15 -27.31 8.36
CA ASP A 78 -14.09 -28.24 7.97
C ASP A 78 -13.14 -28.54 9.14
N ALA A 79 -13.08 -29.80 9.57
CA ALA A 79 -12.47 -30.22 10.84
C ALA A 79 -10.93 -30.13 10.84
N ALA A 80 -10.29 -30.34 9.69
CA ALA A 80 -8.83 -30.33 9.56
C ALA A 80 -8.26 -28.90 9.50
N ASP A 81 -8.87 -28.03 8.71
CA ASP A 81 -8.46 -26.63 8.58
C ASP A 81 -8.84 -25.82 9.83
N GLY A 82 -9.98 -26.15 10.44
CA GLY A 82 -10.41 -25.61 11.73
C GLY A 82 -9.42 -25.93 12.84
N ALA A 83 -9.02 -27.19 13.01
CA ALA A 83 -8.09 -27.63 14.05
C ALA A 83 -6.70 -26.96 13.92
N ALA A 84 -6.18 -26.79 12.71
CA ALA A 84 -4.91 -26.11 12.46
C ALA A 84 -4.98 -24.59 12.65
N ALA A 85 -6.12 -23.96 12.34
CA ALA A 85 -6.38 -22.56 12.68
C ALA A 85 -6.54 -22.36 14.20
N LEU A 86 -7.13 -23.33 14.89
CA LEU A 86 -7.41 -23.30 16.33
C LEU A 86 -6.19 -23.61 17.18
N ALA A 87 -5.31 -24.54 16.79
CA ALA A 87 -4.02 -24.74 17.47
C ALA A 87 -3.15 -23.48 17.43
N ARG A 88 -3.21 -22.72 16.31
CA ARG A 88 -2.56 -21.41 16.20
C ARG A 88 -3.22 -20.38 17.11
N MET A 89 -4.55 -20.27 17.11
CA MET A 89 -5.29 -19.34 17.97
C MET A 89 -5.11 -19.64 19.47
N ALA A 90 -5.19 -20.90 19.89
CA ALA A 90 -4.98 -21.35 21.26
C ALA A 90 -3.55 -21.12 21.74
N GLY A 91 -2.55 -21.34 20.87
CA GLY A 91 -1.16 -20.94 21.13
C GLY A 91 -0.99 -19.43 21.39
N THR A 92 -1.76 -18.58 20.69
CA THR A 92 -1.78 -17.11 20.92
C THR A 92 -2.50 -16.69 22.20
N LEU A 93 -3.52 -17.42 22.65
CA LEU A 93 -4.28 -17.09 23.86
C LEU A 93 -3.63 -17.65 25.13
N ALA A 94 -2.93 -18.78 25.04
CA ALA A 94 -2.16 -19.39 26.13
C ALA A 94 -0.79 -18.73 26.37
N ALA A 95 -0.31 -17.91 25.43
CA ALA A 95 0.85 -17.07 25.65
C ALA A 95 0.52 -16.00 26.69
N ALA A 96 0.99 -16.20 27.92
CA ALA A 96 0.95 -15.21 28.98
C ALA A 96 1.45 -13.84 28.47
N PRO A 97 0.93 -12.69 28.99
CA PRO A 97 1.26 -11.35 28.51
C PRO A 97 2.72 -11.00 28.85
N GLY A 98 3.65 -11.49 28.02
CA GLY A 98 5.06 -11.17 28.04
C GLY A 98 5.38 -10.21 26.91
N ALA A 99 5.69 -8.96 27.28
CA ALA A 99 5.78 -7.76 26.45
C ALA A 99 4.41 -7.21 26.00
N ALA A 100 4.04 -6.05 26.53
CA ALA A 100 2.89 -5.31 26.02
C ALA A 100 3.08 -5.10 24.52
N ALA A 101 2.11 -5.57 23.74
CA ALA A 101 2.09 -5.37 22.31
C ALA A 101 2.38 -3.91 21.95
N MET A 102 3.19 -3.71 20.91
CA MET A 102 3.51 -2.38 20.42
C MET A 102 2.24 -1.60 20.09
N GLU A 103 2.24 -0.30 20.35
CA GLU A 103 1.16 0.58 19.89
C GLU A 103 1.07 0.53 18.34
N PRO A 104 -0.12 0.65 17.72
CA PRO A 104 -0.29 0.42 16.29
C PRO A 104 0.69 1.16 15.37
N ASN A 105 1.01 2.42 15.67
CA ASN A 105 1.94 3.19 14.85
C ASN A 105 3.39 2.73 15.03
N GLN A 106 3.75 2.27 16.23
CA GLN A 106 5.05 1.65 16.48
C GLN A 106 5.18 0.32 15.74
N ALA A 107 4.13 -0.51 15.77
CA ALA A 107 4.09 -1.77 15.03
C ALA A 107 4.19 -1.57 13.51
N LEU A 108 3.48 -0.57 12.97
CA LEU A 108 3.60 -0.17 11.57
C LEU A 108 5.01 0.33 11.22
N ALA A 109 5.62 1.15 12.09
CA ALA A 109 6.98 1.65 11.87
C ALA A 109 7.99 0.50 11.86
N ALA A 110 7.87 -0.44 12.80
CA ALA A 110 8.68 -1.65 12.84
C ALA A 110 8.52 -2.46 11.55
N ALA A 111 7.27 -2.75 11.13
CA ALA A 111 6.98 -3.50 9.92
C ALA A 111 7.58 -2.87 8.64
N ASN A 112 7.49 -1.55 8.50
CA ASN A 112 8.04 -0.84 7.34
C ASN A 112 9.58 -0.84 7.30
N ALA A 113 10.25 -1.03 8.43
CA ALA A 113 11.71 -1.08 8.53
C ALA A 113 12.26 -2.52 8.55
N HIS A 114 11.39 -3.53 8.70
CA HIS A 114 11.80 -4.90 8.99
C HIS A 114 12.33 -5.67 7.78
N PHE A 115 11.76 -5.40 6.60
CA PHE A 115 12.05 -6.17 5.40
C PHE A 115 13.07 -5.45 4.50
N PRO A 116 13.99 -6.20 3.86
CA PRO A 116 14.89 -5.61 2.87
C PRO A 116 14.11 -5.13 1.63
N PRO A 117 14.67 -4.20 0.84
CA PRO A 117 14.03 -3.70 -0.38
C PRO A 117 13.61 -4.81 -1.35
N ASP A 118 14.41 -5.87 -1.45
CA ASP A 118 14.19 -7.02 -2.34
C ASP A 118 12.94 -7.84 -1.97
N ALA A 119 12.44 -7.73 -0.74
CA ALA A 119 11.16 -8.33 -0.34
C ALA A 119 9.97 -7.61 -1.01
N ARG A 120 10.16 -6.38 -1.51
CA ARG A 120 9.16 -5.56 -2.21
C ARG A 120 7.88 -5.34 -1.39
N LEU A 121 8.05 -4.96 -0.13
CA LEU A 121 6.94 -4.52 0.73
C LEU A 121 6.34 -3.23 0.18
N ARG A 122 5.03 -3.24 -0.10
CA ARG A 122 4.31 -2.08 -0.62
C ARG A 122 3.60 -1.28 0.45
N ARG A 123 3.01 -1.99 1.41
CA ARG A 123 2.14 -1.41 2.43
C ARG A 123 2.06 -2.32 3.63
N ALA A 124 2.29 -1.74 4.81
CA ALA A 124 1.84 -2.30 6.08
C ALA A 124 0.54 -1.59 6.50
N GLY A 125 -0.46 -2.36 6.91
CA GLY A 125 -1.69 -1.90 7.55
C GLY A 125 -1.92 -2.70 8.83
N TYR A 126 -2.99 -2.37 9.57
CA TYR A 126 -3.35 -3.12 10.76
C TYR A 126 -4.87 -3.20 10.94
N ARG A 127 -5.31 -4.26 11.63
CA ARG A 127 -6.66 -4.41 12.18
C ARG A 127 -6.55 -4.40 13.69
N LEU A 128 -7.02 -3.31 14.30
CA LEU A 128 -6.86 -3.09 15.74
C LEU A 128 -7.64 -4.09 16.58
N ALA A 129 -8.86 -4.44 16.16
CA ALA A 129 -9.74 -5.34 16.90
C ALA A 129 -9.13 -6.75 17.07
N ASP A 130 -8.45 -7.22 16.01
CA ASP A 130 -7.86 -8.56 15.95
C ASP A 130 -6.37 -8.56 16.30
N HIS A 131 -5.79 -7.37 16.48
CA HIS A 131 -4.37 -7.20 16.73
C HIS A 131 -3.47 -7.81 15.62
N VAL A 132 -3.87 -7.57 14.37
CA VAL A 132 -3.23 -8.09 13.15
C VAL A 132 -2.54 -6.98 12.35
N LEU A 133 -1.27 -7.16 11.99
CA LEU A 133 -0.57 -6.44 10.93
C LEU A 133 -0.83 -7.12 9.59
N THR A 134 -1.38 -6.38 8.63
CA THR A 134 -1.58 -6.85 7.25
C THR A 134 -0.50 -6.27 6.35
N LEU A 135 0.38 -7.13 5.82
CA LEU A 135 1.47 -6.78 4.93
C LEU A 135 1.10 -7.08 3.49
N THR A 136 1.26 -6.11 2.61
CA THR A 136 1.03 -6.23 1.17
C THR A 136 2.36 -6.15 0.45
N PHE A 137 2.77 -7.23 -0.21
CA PHE A 137 4.00 -7.31 -1.01
C PHE A 137 3.67 -7.40 -2.51
N ASP A 138 4.65 -7.14 -3.37
CA ASP A 138 4.48 -7.36 -4.81
C ASP A 138 4.30 -8.84 -5.15
N PHE A 139 5.08 -9.72 -4.51
CA PHE A 139 5.13 -11.16 -4.79
C PHE A 139 4.96 -11.97 -3.48
N PRO A 140 3.71 -12.10 -2.98
CA PRO A 140 3.47 -12.64 -1.64
C PRO A 140 3.86 -14.11 -1.47
N ASP A 141 3.81 -14.93 -2.54
CA ASP A 141 4.15 -16.35 -2.44
C ASP A 141 5.64 -16.56 -2.17
N VAL A 142 6.49 -15.82 -2.90
CA VAL A 142 7.95 -15.80 -2.67
C VAL A 142 8.27 -15.27 -1.27
N VAL A 143 7.51 -14.29 -0.79
CA VAL A 143 7.69 -13.76 0.57
C VAL A 143 7.35 -14.80 1.64
N ARG A 144 6.26 -15.55 1.46
CA ARG A 144 5.88 -16.61 2.39
C ARG A 144 6.93 -17.72 2.50
N SER A 145 7.63 -18.04 1.41
CA SER A 145 8.68 -19.05 1.42
C SER A 145 10.02 -18.50 1.89
N ASN A 146 10.49 -17.40 1.30
CA ASN A 146 11.87 -16.95 1.43
C ASN A 146 12.08 -16.03 2.64
N TYR A 147 11.01 -15.44 3.17
CA TYR A 147 11.06 -14.51 4.30
C TYR A 147 10.20 -14.98 5.49
N ALA A 148 10.01 -16.29 5.62
CA ALA A 148 9.20 -16.87 6.69
C ALA A 148 9.74 -16.52 8.08
N ALA A 149 11.06 -16.60 8.27
CA ALA A 149 11.71 -16.30 9.55
C ALA A 149 11.57 -14.81 9.92
N GLU A 150 11.65 -13.91 8.93
CA GLU A 150 11.47 -12.48 9.11
C GLU A 150 10.02 -12.14 9.48
N LEU A 151 9.03 -12.80 8.86
CA LEU A 151 7.62 -12.65 9.24
C LEU A 151 7.37 -13.07 10.69
N GLU A 152 7.94 -14.19 11.12
CA GLU A 152 7.87 -14.66 12.51
C GLU A 152 8.58 -13.70 13.47
N ALA A 153 9.79 -13.25 13.12
CA ALA A 153 10.55 -12.30 13.93
C ALA A 153 9.79 -10.97 14.12
N LEU A 154 9.11 -10.47 13.09
CA LEU A 154 8.27 -9.27 13.20
C LEU A 154 7.09 -9.50 14.14
N ALA A 155 6.43 -10.66 14.06
CA ALA A 155 5.32 -11.01 14.94
C ALA A 155 5.77 -11.04 16.41
N VAL A 156 6.90 -11.69 16.70
CA VAL A 156 7.49 -11.74 18.03
C VAL A 156 7.92 -10.35 18.52
N GLN A 157 8.58 -9.56 17.67
CA GLN A 157 9.06 -8.22 18.02
C GLN A 157 7.92 -7.27 18.37
N THR A 158 6.84 -7.31 17.59
CA THR A 158 5.74 -6.35 17.74
C THR A 158 4.68 -6.82 18.74
N GLY A 159 4.57 -8.13 18.96
CA GLY A 159 3.42 -8.74 19.65
C GLY A 159 2.13 -8.71 18.81
N TRP A 160 2.22 -8.42 17.51
CA TRP A 160 1.09 -8.45 16.58
C TRP A 160 1.10 -9.74 15.76
N GLN A 161 -0.09 -10.22 15.41
CA GLN A 161 -0.20 -11.26 14.38
C GLN A 161 0.19 -10.66 13.03
N VAL A 162 0.94 -11.39 12.21
CA VAL A 162 1.36 -10.92 10.88
C VAL A 162 0.65 -11.73 9.81
N GLU A 163 -0.11 -11.04 8.96
CA GLU A 163 -0.79 -11.61 7.80
C GLU A 163 -0.25 -11.01 6.51
N VAL A 164 0.09 -11.87 5.56
CA VAL A 164 0.47 -11.46 4.19
C VAL A 164 -0.77 -11.48 3.31
N ALA A 165 -1.03 -10.39 2.59
CA ALA A 165 -2.08 -10.33 1.57
C ALA A 165 -1.77 -11.36 0.44
N PRO A 166 -2.75 -12.18 0.01
CA PRO A 166 -2.46 -13.32 -0.85
C PRO A 166 -2.23 -12.97 -2.34
N GLU A 167 -2.67 -11.80 -2.77
CA GLU A 167 -2.69 -11.46 -4.20
C GLU A 167 -1.40 -10.80 -4.68
N ALA A 168 -0.80 -11.38 -5.71
CA ALA A 168 0.34 -10.78 -6.40
C ALA A 168 -0.06 -9.48 -7.12
N ASN A 169 0.86 -8.52 -7.13
CA ASN A 169 0.67 -7.25 -7.80
C ASN A 169 0.88 -7.40 -9.32
N GLN A 170 -0.20 -7.27 -10.10
CA GLN A 170 -0.16 -7.37 -11.56
C GLN A 170 0.74 -6.31 -12.22
N SER A 171 0.74 -5.08 -11.71
CA SER A 171 1.65 -4.03 -12.20
C SER A 171 3.10 -4.42 -11.96
N ALA A 172 3.42 -5.02 -10.81
CA ALA A 172 4.79 -5.46 -10.52
C ALA A 172 5.23 -6.64 -11.39
N LEU A 173 4.33 -7.57 -11.73
CA LEU A 173 4.63 -8.63 -12.70
C LEU A 173 4.99 -8.03 -14.06
N THR A 174 4.23 -7.03 -14.52
CA THR A 174 4.51 -6.33 -15.78
C THR A 174 5.86 -5.59 -15.73
N LEU A 175 6.11 -4.86 -14.63
CA LEU A 175 7.35 -4.12 -14.44
C LEU A 175 8.59 -5.02 -14.37
N LEU A 176 8.48 -6.18 -13.71
CA LEU A 176 9.58 -7.12 -13.59
C LEU A 176 10.01 -7.68 -14.95
N VAL A 177 9.09 -7.83 -15.91
CA VAL A 177 9.47 -8.16 -17.29
C VAL A 177 10.38 -7.07 -17.86
N SER A 178 9.98 -5.80 -17.74
CA SER A 178 10.79 -4.68 -18.23
C SER A 178 12.12 -4.50 -17.48
N GLU A 179 12.16 -4.87 -16.19
CA GLU A 179 13.37 -4.82 -15.35
C GLU A 179 14.41 -5.86 -15.78
N LEU A 180 13.96 -7.04 -16.23
CA LEU A 180 14.83 -8.18 -16.55
C LEU A 180 15.15 -8.31 -18.04
N LEU A 181 14.34 -7.74 -18.95
CA LEU A 181 14.62 -7.84 -20.37
C LEU A 181 15.95 -7.14 -20.75
N PRO A 182 16.76 -7.74 -21.64
CA PRO A 182 17.97 -7.10 -22.13
C PRO A 182 17.70 -5.72 -22.75
N ALA A 183 18.65 -4.80 -22.56
CA ALA A 183 18.54 -3.44 -23.08
C ALA A 183 18.48 -3.42 -24.61
N GLY A 184 17.73 -2.47 -25.18
CA GLY A 184 17.63 -2.28 -26.63
C GLY A 184 16.55 -3.13 -27.33
N LEU A 185 15.90 -4.04 -26.60
CA LEU A 185 14.83 -4.85 -27.15
C LEU A 185 13.47 -4.15 -27.14
N SER A 186 12.67 -4.42 -28.17
CA SER A 186 11.32 -3.85 -28.32
C SER A 186 10.24 -4.88 -27.99
N VAL A 187 9.37 -4.57 -27.03
CA VAL A 187 8.20 -5.38 -26.72
C VAL A 187 7.12 -5.14 -27.77
N VAL A 188 6.83 -6.17 -28.58
CA VAL A 188 5.81 -6.14 -29.66
C VAL A 188 4.41 -6.31 -29.09
N LYS A 189 4.26 -7.26 -28.15
CA LYS A 189 3.02 -7.49 -27.41
C LYS A 189 3.35 -7.48 -25.93
N GLY A 190 2.72 -6.54 -25.22
CA GLY A 190 2.92 -6.37 -23.78
C GLY A 190 2.60 -7.62 -22.96
N PRO A 191 3.10 -7.69 -21.71
CA PRO A 191 2.89 -8.82 -20.83
C PRO A 191 1.40 -9.16 -20.65
N SER A 192 1.05 -10.44 -20.81
CA SER A 192 -0.27 -10.99 -20.52
C SER A 192 -0.17 -11.92 -19.31
N ILE A 193 -1.01 -11.70 -18.29
CA ILE A 193 -0.92 -12.37 -16.98
C ILE A 193 -2.02 -13.44 -16.87
N PHE A 194 -1.61 -14.69 -16.71
CA PHE A 194 -2.48 -15.86 -16.49
C PHE A 194 -2.40 -16.26 -15.01
N ARG A 195 -3.30 -15.72 -14.19
CA ARG A 195 -3.24 -15.85 -12.71
C ARG A 195 -3.35 -17.28 -12.21
N ALA A 196 -4.32 -18.04 -12.75
CA ALA A 196 -4.56 -19.42 -12.35
C ALA A 196 -3.36 -20.33 -12.63
N GLU A 197 -2.63 -20.05 -13.71
CA GLU A 197 -1.47 -20.83 -14.15
C GLU A 197 -0.13 -20.31 -13.59
N ARG A 198 -0.16 -19.21 -12.81
CA ARG A 198 1.06 -18.51 -12.36
C ARG A 198 2.04 -18.25 -13.50
N ARG A 199 1.52 -17.73 -14.62
CA ARG A 199 2.30 -17.54 -15.86
C ARG A 199 2.12 -16.15 -16.45
N VAL A 200 3.20 -15.58 -16.97
CA VAL A 200 3.22 -14.33 -17.73
C VAL A 200 3.82 -14.59 -19.11
N THR A 201 3.20 -14.06 -20.15
CA THR A 201 3.72 -14.17 -21.53
C THR A 201 4.02 -12.80 -22.09
N VAL A 202 5.13 -12.66 -22.81
CA VAL A 202 5.49 -11.42 -23.52
C VAL A 202 6.00 -11.77 -24.92
N THR A 203 5.76 -10.88 -25.89
CA THR A 203 6.34 -11.02 -27.23
C THR A 203 7.34 -9.91 -27.48
N VAL A 204 8.57 -10.29 -27.80
CA VAL A 204 9.71 -9.39 -27.97
C VAL A 204 10.23 -9.51 -29.40
N ALA A 205 10.54 -8.36 -30.02
CA ALA A 205 11.21 -8.33 -31.31
C ALA A 205 12.70 -8.53 -31.10
N LEU A 206 13.28 -9.46 -31.87
CA LEU A 206 14.73 -9.62 -31.98
C LEU A 206 15.37 -8.33 -32.51
N PRO A 207 16.59 -8.00 -32.09
CA PRO A 207 17.29 -6.83 -32.60
C PRO A 207 17.51 -6.94 -34.11
N ALA A 208 17.53 -5.80 -34.79
CA ALA A 208 17.67 -5.76 -36.25
C ALA A 208 19.05 -6.24 -36.74
N ASN A 209 20.05 -6.22 -35.85
CA ASN A 209 21.38 -6.74 -36.09
C ASN A 209 21.54 -8.08 -35.34
N PRO A 210 21.82 -9.19 -36.04
CA PRO A 210 21.97 -10.52 -35.41
C PRO A 210 23.11 -10.61 -34.41
N GLU A 211 24.13 -9.74 -34.50
CA GLU A 211 25.23 -9.70 -33.52
C GLU A 211 24.81 -9.13 -32.16
N ASP A 212 23.67 -8.41 -32.11
CA ASP A 212 23.11 -7.84 -30.87
C ASP A 212 22.04 -8.78 -30.25
N ASP A 213 21.77 -9.94 -30.87
CA ASP A 213 20.80 -10.93 -30.37
C ASP A 213 21.34 -11.60 -29.10
N PRO A 214 20.63 -11.55 -27.96
CA PRO A 214 21.05 -12.26 -26.77
C PRO A 214 21.09 -13.76 -27.02
N ASP A 215 22.12 -14.43 -26.48
CA ASP A 215 22.21 -15.89 -26.56
C ASP A 215 21.09 -16.58 -25.75
N ASP A 216 20.84 -17.86 -26.06
CA ASP A 216 19.82 -18.66 -25.38
C ASP A 216 20.04 -18.69 -23.86
N ALA A 217 21.29 -18.63 -23.39
CA ALA A 217 21.62 -18.63 -21.96
C ALA A 217 21.16 -17.35 -21.25
N VAL A 218 21.20 -16.19 -21.91
CA VAL A 218 20.63 -14.93 -21.40
C VAL A 218 19.11 -15.06 -21.26
N TRP A 219 18.43 -15.62 -22.26
CA TRP A 219 16.98 -15.81 -22.20
C TRP A 219 16.57 -16.76 -21.08
N ASP A 220 17.26 -17.90 -20.94
CA ASP A 220 17.06 -18.84 -19.83
C ASP A 220 17.29 -18.17 -18.47
N ALA A 221 18.32 -17.34 -18.35
CA ALA A 221 18.62 -16.61 -17.12
C ALA A 221 17.52 -15.59 -16.78
N VAL A 222 16.94 -14.91 -17.77
CA VAL A 222 15.83 -13.98 -17.59
C VAL A 222 14.58 -14.71 -17.09
N GLU A 223 14.21 -15.82 -17.72
CA GLU A 223 13.04 -16.61 -17.29
C GLU A 223 13.23 -17.20 -15.89
N ALA A 224 14.41 -17.75 -15.60
CA ALA A 224 14.75 -18.28 -14.28
C ALA A 224 14.71 -17.19 -13.20
N ARG A 225 15.31 -16.02 -13.46
CA ARG A 225 15.31 -14.89 -12.53
C ARG A 225 13.90 -14.34 -12.29
N TYR A 226 13.07 -14.28 -13.35
CA TYR A 226 11.69 -13.84 -13.22
C TYR A 226 10.89 -14.78 -12.31
N ALA A 227 11.05 -16.09 -12.49
CA ALA A 227 10.42 -17.10 -11.64
C ALA A 227 10.90 -17.06 -10.19
N GLU A 228 12.21 -16.90 -9.97
CA GLU A 228 12.81 -16.77 -8.64
C GLU A 228 12.25 -15.57 -7.87
N VAL A 229 12.14 -14.40 -8.53
CA VAL A 229 11.72 -13.15 -7.88
C VAL A 229 10.20 -13.07 -7.69
N SER A 230 9.42 -13.53 -8.67
CA SER A 230 7.96 -13.32 -8.66
C SER A 230 7.14 -14.54 -8.24
N GLY A 231 7.71 -15.74 -8.33
CA GLY A 231 6.97 -17.00 -8.21
C GLY A 231 6.08 -17.32 -9.42
N TYR A 232 6.21 -16.56 -10.53
CA TYR A 232 5.49 -16.79 -11.79
C TYR A 232 6.45 -17.25 -12.86
N ALA A 233 6.04 -18.20 -13.70
CA ALA A 233 6.78 -18.54 -14.92
C ALA A 233 6.66 -17.40 -15.95
N LEU A 234 7.78 -17.03 -16.58
CA LEU A 234 7.80 -16.17 -17.75
C LEU A 234 7.92 -17.04 -19.00
N ALA A 235 7.16 -16.72 -20.05
CA ALA A 235 7.31 -17.33 -21.36
C ALA A 235 7.52 -16.22 -22.40
N ILE A 236 8.69 -16.19 -23.01
CA ILE A 236 9.07 -15.18 -23.98
C ILE A 236 8.84 -15.74 -25.40
N THR A 237 8.09 -15.01 -26.22
CA THR A 237 7.96 -15.30 -27.64
C THR A 237 8.81 -14.32 -28.43
N LEU A 238 9.83 -14.85 -29.11
CA LEU A 238 10.71 -14.07 -29.97
C LEU A 238 10.10 -14.01 -31.38
N VAL A 239 10.05 -12.81 -31.94
CA VAL A 239 9.66 -12.58 -33.34
C VAL A 239 10.74 -11.79 -34.04
N GLU A 240 11.02 -12.12 -35.30
CA GLU A 240 11.89 -11.28 -36.13
C GLU A 240 11.32 -9.87 -36.17
N ALA A 241 12.19 -8.86 -36.06
CA ALA A 241 11.81 -7.49 -36.34
C ALA A 241 11.32 -7.42 -37.79
N THR A 242 10.01 -7.44 -37.98
CA THR A 242 9.44 -7.32 -39.33
C THR A 242 9.85 -5.94 -39.82
N PRO A 243 10.55 -5.81 -40.97
CA PRO A 243 10.79 -4.50 -41.56
C PRO A 243 9.41 -3.88 -41.76
N GLN A 244 9.08 -2.88 -40.95
CA GLN A 244 7.79 -2.23 -41.00
C GLN A 244 7.63 -1.68 -42.42
N SER A 245 6.65 -2.24 -43.14
CA SER A 245 6.30 -1.84 -44.49
C SER A 245 6.27 -0.32 -44.57
N THR A 246 7.10 0.24 -45.45
CA THR A 246 7.03 1.64 -45.83
C THR A 246 5.71 1.87 -46.55
N ALA A 247 4.63 2.05 -45.78
CA ALA A 247 3.35 2.49 -46.32
C ALA A 247 3.60 3.90 -46.88
N ARG A 248 3.69 3.99 -48.20
CA ARG A 248 3.80 5.28 -48.91
C ARG A 248 2.53 6.08 -48.63
N ALA A 249 2.70 7.35 -48.27
CA ALA A 249 1.60 8.29 -48.11
C ALA A 249 0.69 8.28 -49.35
N ASN A 250 -0.62 8.29 -49.13
CA ASN A 250 -1.58 8.42 -50.23
C ASN A 250 -1.42 9.82 -50.85
N ALA A 251 -0.96 9.87 -52.10
CA ALA A 251 -0.94 11.10 -52.90
C ALA A 251 -2.35 11.54 -53.38
N GLY A 252 -3.42 10.81 -52.99
CA GLY A 252 -4.76 10.92 -53.57
C GLY A 252 -5.85 11.59 -52.72
N GLY A 253 -5.55 12.12 -51.53
CA GLY A 253 -6.53 12.82 -50.70
C GLY A 253 -7.60 11.94 -50.00
N GLU A 254 -7.62 10.62 -50.26
CA GLU A 254 -8.44 9.68 -49.51
C GLU A 254 -7.72 9.21 -48.21
N PRO A 255 -8.43 9.12 -47.08
CA PRO A 255 -7.87 8.60 -45.84
C PRO A 255 -7.27 7.21 -46.04
N LEU A 256 -6.11 6.95 -45.42
CA LEU A 256 -5.55 5.61 -45.41
C LEU A 256 -6.54 4.62 -44.78
N GLU A 257 -6.46 3.36 -45.18
CA GLU A 257 -7.12 2.28 -44.45
C GLU A 257 -6.69 2.32 -42.97
N ILE A 258 -7.63 2.06 -42.06
CA ILE A 258 -7.47 2.36 -40.63
C ILE A 258 -6.30 1.64 -39.98
N ASN A 259 -6.02 0.38 -40.34
CA ASN A 259 -4.89 -0.37 -39.81
C ASN A 259 -3.56 0.12 -40.39
N ALA A 260 -3.54 0.52 -41.66
CA ALA A 260 -2.38 1.20 -42.28
C ALA A 260 -2.09 2.54 -41.60
N ALA A 261 -3.13 3.33 -41.29
CA ALA A 261 -2.99 4.57 -40.54
C ALA A 261 -2.41 4.32 -39.13
N TYR A 262 -2.89 3.29 -38.41
CA TYR A 262 -2.32 2.91 -37.11
C TYR A 262 -0.86 2.48 -37.20
N ALA A 263 -0.46 1.76 -38.25
CA ALA A 263 0.93 1.35 -38.45
C ALA A 263 1.85 2.57 -38.65
N VAL A 264 1.46 3.51 -39.53
CA VAL A 264 2.21 4.76 -39.76
C VAL A 264 2.34 5.57 -38.47
N LEU A 265 1.25 5.70 -37.69
CA LEU A 265 1.25 6.42 -36.42
C LEU A 265 2.22 5.79 -35.42
N LYS A 266 2.15 4.47 -35.21
CA LYS A 266 3.05 3.77 -34.29
C LYS A 266 4.51 3.88 -34.70
N GLN A 267 4.79 3.84 -36.00
CA GLN A 267 6.14 3.99 -36.52
C GLN A 267 6.68 5.41 -36.33
N ARG A 268 5.91 6.44 -36.73
CA ARG A 268 6.37 7.84 -36.72
C ARG A 268 6.40 8.46 -35.33
N LEU A 269 5.64 7.89 -34.39
CA LEU A 269 5.62 8.26 -32.98
C LEU A 269 6.35 7.22 -32.11
N ALA A 270 7.21 6.37 -32.68
CA ALA A 270 8.06 5.50 -31.90
C ALA A 270 8.92 6.33 -30.91
N GLY A 271 9.03 5.87 -29.66
CA GLY A 271 9.73 6.59 -28.59
C GLY A 271 8.91 7.67 -27.86
N SER A 272 7.71 8.02 -28.33
CA SER A 272 6.88 9.11 -27.74
C SER A 272 6.02 8.73 -26.54
N THR A 273 6.13 7.51 -25.99
CA THR A 273 5.21 6.89 -25.01
C THR A 273 3.78 6.62 -25.50
N LEU A 274 3.51 6.76 -26.81
CA LEU A 274 2.25 6.34 -27.41
C LEU A 274 2.05 4.82 -27.20
N TYR A 275 1.04 4.43 -26.41
CA TYR A 275 0.79 3.02 -26.10
C TYR A 275 -0.49 2.47 -26.75
N ARG A 276 -1.39 3.34 -27.22
CA ARG A 276 -2.62 2.91 -27.88
C ARG A 276 -3.15 3.93 -28.88
N THR A 277 -3.66 3.42 -29.99
CA THR A 277 -4.44 4.15 -30.99
C THR A 277 -5.84 3.55 -31.07
N SER A 278 -6.88 4.38 -31.18
CA SER A 278 -8.26 3.91 -31.29
C SER A 278 -9.12 4.87 -32.10
N LEU A 279 -10.04 4.36 -32.92
CA LEU A 279 -11.02 5.18 -33.63
C LEU A 279 -12.20 5.51 -32.71
N LYS A 280 -12.49 6.80 -32.54
CA LYS A 280 -13.63 7.28 -31.76
C LYS A 280 -14.24 8.51 -32.44
N ASP A 281 -15.56 8.49 -32.64
CA ASP A 281 -16.32 9.62 -33.21
C ASP A 281 -15.73 10.16 -34.54
N GLY A 282 -15.22 9.25 -35.39
CA GLY A 282 -14.62 9.61 -36.69
C GLY A 282 -13.19 10.17 -36.63
N ALA A 283 -12.58 10.23 -35.44
CA ALA A 283 -11.20 10.64 -35.24
C ALA A 283 -10.36 9.51 -34.62
N ILE A 284 -9.08 9.44 -34.98
CA ILE A 284 -8.15 8.54 -34.29
C ILE A 284 -7.67 9.24 -33.02
N VAL A 285 -7.96 8.62 -31.87
CA VAL A 285 -7.52 9.05 -30.55
C VAL A 285 -6.19 8.38 -30.22
N LEU A 286 -5.19 9.20 -29.95
CA LEU A 286 -3.84 8.82 -29.54
C LEU A 286 -3.76 8.82 -28.01
N SER A 287 -3.47 7.66 -27.41
CA SER A 287 -3.27 7.52 -25.96
C SER A 287 -1.78 7.44 -25.65
N PHE A 288 -1.22 8.55 -25.18
CA PHE A 288 0.12 8.65 -24.61
C PHE A 288 0.08 8.39 -23.10
N ILE A 289 1.24 8.21 -22.46
CA ILE A 289 1.29 8.08 -20.99
C ILE A 289 0.57 9.24 -20.28
N SER A 290 0.66 10.44 -20.84
CA SER A 290 -0.09 11.62 -20.40
C SER A 290 -0.41 12.55 -21.57
N PRO A 291 -1.46 13.39 -21.48
CA PRO A 291 -1.74 14.40 -22.50
C PRO A 291 -0.61 15.43 -22.64
N GLN A 292 0.13 15.72 -21.57
CA GLN A 292 1.29 16.62 -21.60
C GLN A 292 2.39 16.09 -22.52
N VAL A 293 2.63 14.77 -22.52
CA VAL A 293 3.60 14.16 -23.45
C VAL A 293 3.07 14.20 -24.87
N GLY A 294 1.80 13.86 -25.09
CA GLY A 294 1.17 13.97 -26.41
C GLY A 294 1.27 15.39 -26.99
N GLU A 295 1.11 16.41 -26.14
CA GLU A 295 1.21 17.83 -26.52
C GLU A 295 2.58 18.20 -27.07
N ARG A 296 3.65 17.61 -26.54
CA ARG A 296 5.03 17.83 -27.05
C ARG A 296 5.18 17.34 -28.50
N HIS A 297 4.34 16.40 -28.93
CA HIS A 297 4.32 15.88 -30.30
C HIS A 297 3.25 16.53 -31.19
N ARG A 298 2.60 17.62 -30.77
CA ARG A 298 1.48 18.25 -31.50
C ARG A 298 1.81 18.56 -32.97
N ALA A 299 2.97 19.16 -33.24
CA ALA A 299 3.39 19.47 -34.62
C ALA A 299 3.53 18.22 -35.50
N ALA A 300 4.08 17.12 -34.93
CA ALA A 300 4.20 15.85 -35.64
C ALA A 300 2.81 15.21 -35.87
N ILE A 301 1.92 15.29 -34.87
CA ILE A 301 0.55 14.80 -34.95
C ILE A 301 -0.23 15.55 -36.04
N GLU A 302 -0.12 16.87 -36.12
CA GLU A 302 -0.78 17.68 -37.17
C GLU A 302 -0.31 17.32 -38.57
N THR A 303 1.00 17.10 -38.73
CA THR A 303 1.58 16.63 -40.00
C THR A 303 1.06 15.24 -40.35
N LEU A 304 1.05 14.31 -39.38
CA LEU A 304 0.56 12.95 -39.58
C LEU A 304 -0.93 12.92 -39.91
N ALA A 305 -1.75 13.79 -39.31
CA ALA A 305 -3.17 13.89 -39.62
C ALA A 305 -3.42 14.22 -41.10
N GLN A 306 -2.61 15.12 -41.67
CA GLN A 306 -2.64 15.46 -43.09
C GLN A 306 -2.13 14.31 -43.96
N GLU A 307 -1.02 13.68 -43.59
CA GLU A 307 -0.41 12.56 -44.33
C GLU A 307 -1.33 11.33 -44.40
N ILE A 308 -2.02 10.99 -43.30
CA ILE A 308 -2.86 9.79 -43.23
C ILE A 308 -4.33 10.05 -43.59
N GLY A 309 -4.75 11.31 -43.69
CA GLY A 309 -6.12 11.72 -44.00
C GLY A 309 -7.14 11.47 -42.89
N TRP A 310 -6.71 11.24 -41.64
CA TRP A 310 -7.60 11.07 -40.49
C TRP A 310 -7.45 12.23 -39.49
N PRO A 311 -8.56 12.76 -38.93
CA PRO A 311 -8.48 13.65 -37.78
C PRO A 311 -7.82 12.92 -36.60
N LEU A 312 -6.85 13.58 -35.98
CA LEU A 312 -6.13 13.06 -34.81
C LEU A 312 -6.49 13.87 -33.57
N SER A 313 -6.62 13.18 -32.43
CA SER A 313 -6.82 13.82 -31.13
C SER A 313 -6.03 13.12 -30.04
N ILE A 314 -5.64 13.85 -29.00
CA ILE A 314 -4.93 13.29 -27.84
C ILE A 314 -5.97 12.90 -26.79
N ASN A 315 -5.84 11.69 -26.22
CA ASN A 315 -6.67 11.28 -25.10
C ASN A 315 -6.41 12.21 -23.89
N PRO A 316 -7.44 12.90 -23.35
CA PRO A 316 -7.25 13.83 -22.25
C PRO A 316 -6.97 13.14 -20.91
N GLN A 317 -7.21 11.83 -20.81
CA GLN A 317 -7.00 11.07 -19.58
C GLN A 317 -5.59 10.47 -19.54
N PRO A 318 -4.75 10.84 -18.55
CA PRO A 318 -3.44 10.23 -18.39
C PRO A 318 -3.56 8.77 -17.93
N ASN A 319 -2.57 7.95 -18.30
CA ASN A 319 -2.42 6.61 -17.78
C ASN A 319 -1.81 6.66 -16.37
N GLN A 320 -2.67 6.86 -15.38
CA GLN A 320 -2.26 7.02 -13.97
C GLN A 320 -1.44 5.83 -13.45
N GLY A 321 -1.80 4.61 -13.85
CA GLY A 321 -1.07 3.40 -13.48
C GLY A 321 0.37 3.45 -13.99
N ALA A 322 0.55 3.68 -15.30
CA ALA A 322 1.87 3.78 -15.91
C ALA A 322 2.74 4.89 -15.29
N ILE A 323 2.14 6.04 -14.94
CA ILE A 323 2.85 7.15 -14.28
C ILE A 323 3.31 6.77 -12.86
N VAL A 324 2.45 6.10 -12.08
CA VAL A 324 2.80 5.61 -10.73
C VAL A 324 3.86 4.52 -10.80
N ASP A 325 3.74 3.63 -11.78
CA ASP A 325 4.67 2.53 -12.03
C ASP A 325 6.04 3.06 -12.47
N ALA A 326 6.10 4.08 -13.33
CA ALA A 326 7.34 4.77 -13.69
C ALA A 326 8.05 5.41 -12.48
N ALA A 327 7.30 6.06 -11.58
CA ALA A 327 7.86 6.63 -10.36
C ALA A 327 8.45 5.55 -9.44
N ARG A 328 7.75 4.41 -9.31
CA ARG A 328 8.20 3.26 -8.51
C ARG A 328 9.47 2.65 -9.10
N LEU A 329 9.49 2.37 -10.40
CA LEU A 329 10.61 1.77 -11.10
C LEU A 329 11.89 2.62 -10.94
N ARG A 330 11.78 3.94 -11.13
CA ARG A 330 12.93 4.84 -10.98
C ARG A 330 13.49 4.88 -9.56
N CYS A 331 12.62 4.88 -8.54
CA CYS A 331 13.08 4.78 -7.14
C CYS A 331 13.79 3.45 -6.89
N GLN A 332 13.28 2.35 -7.43
CA GLN A 332 13.88 1.01 -7.30
C GLN A 332 15.25 0.92 -8.01
N GLN A 333 15.39 1.48 -9.20
CA GLN A 333 16.65 1.53 -9.95
C GLN A 333 17.75 2.30 -9.20
N GLN A 334 17.37 3.28 -8.38
CA GLN A 334 18.29 3.99 -7.48
C GLN A 334 18.53 3.27 -6.15
N GLY A 335 17.94 2.10 -5.93
CA GLY A 335 18.01 1.37 -4.67
C GLY A 335 17.29 2.07 -3.51
N TRP A 336 16.37 3.01 -3.78
CA TRP A 336 15.69 3.76 -2.73
C TRP A 336 14.53 2.96 -2.13
N THR A 337 14.59 2.77 -0.82
CA THR A 337 13.49 2.16 -0.06
C THR A 337 12.31 3.12 0.03
N ILE A 338 11.16 2.73 -0.51
CA ILE A 338 9.94 3.53 -0.48
C ILE A 338 9.22 3.33 0.87
N ALA A 339 9.16 4.38 1.70
CA ALA A 339 8.41 4.40 2.96
C ALA A 339 6.91 4.62 2.74
N LYS A 340 6.53 5.45 1.77
CA LYS A 340 5.14 5.64 1.33
C LYS A 340 5.08 5.65 -0.19
N GLY A 341 4.24 4.77 -0.73
CA GLY A 341 4.07 4.58 -2.17
C GLY A 341 3.73 5.87 -2.94
N PRO A 342 4.04 5.92 -4.25
CA PRO A 342 3.72 7.07 -5.08
C PRO A 342 2.22 7.37 -5.09
N SER A 343 1.87 8.64 -4.91
CA SER A 343 0.51 9.17 -4.97
C SER A 343 0.43 10.22 -6.08
N ILE A 344 -0.54 10.08 -6.99
CA ILE A 344 -0.72 10.98 -8.14
C ILE A 344 -1.73 12.09 -7.85
N TYR A 345 -1.41 13.31 -8.27
CA TYR A 345 -2.24 14.51 -8.16
C TYR A 345 -2.43 15.13 -9.56
N LEU A 346 -3.55 14.79 -10.20
CA LEU A 346 -3.84 15.14 -11.60
C LEU A 346 -4.00 16.64 -11.83
N ASP A 347 -4.63 17.33 -10.88
CA ASP A 347 -4.87 18.77 -10.90
C ASP A 347 -3.57 19.58 -10.91
N ARG A 348 -2.53 19.06 -10.25
CA ARG A 348 -1.22 19.71 -10.13
C ARG A 348 -0.16 19.17 -11.09
N GLY A 349 -0.44 18.06 -11.78
CA GLY A 349 0.57 17.36 -12.59
C GLY A 349 1.73 16.83 -11.75
N GLU A 350 1.44 16.32 -10.55
CA GLU A 350 2.44 15.92 -9.56
C GLU A 350 2.29 14.46 -9.15
N VAL A 351 3.40 13.79 -8.88
CA VAL A 351 3.46 12.49 -8.19
C VAL A 351 4.30 12.68 -6.94
N SER A 352 3.83 12.25 -5.78
CA SER A 352 4.58 12.31 -4.53
C SER A 352 4.92 10.92 -4.01
N VAL A 353 6.19 10.69 -3.71
CA VAL A 353 6.70 9.46 -3.09
C VAL A 353 7.46 9.82 -1.82
N THR A 354 7.40 8.96 -0.79
CA THR A 354 8.22 9.14 0.42
C THR A 354 9.23 8.00 0.48
N VAL A 355 10.50 8.34 0.63
CA VAL A 355 11.60 7.38 0.74
C VAL A 355 12.12 7.34 2.17
N ALA A 356 12.65 6.18 2.59
CA ALA A 356 13.03 5.92 3.98
C ALA A 356 14.36 6.54 4.38
N ALA A 357 15.23 6.83 3.42
CA ALA A 357 16.56 7.41 3.63
C ALA A 357 16.70 8.75 2.92
N ALA A 358 17.70 9.52 3.34
CA ALA A 358 18.09 10.73 2.64
C ALA A 358 18.59 10.38 1.23
N VAL A 359 18.25 11.23 0.27
CA VAL A 359 18.66 11.08 -1.14
C VAL A 359 19.68 12.15 -1.48
N ASP A 360 20.64 11.80 -2.32
CA ASP A 360 21.57 12.78 -2.87
C ASP A 360 20.82 13.78 -3.77
N ALA A 361 21.26 15.04 -3.76
CA ALA A 361 20.59 16.12 -4.47
C ALA A 361 20.77 16.03 -6.00
N GLU A 362 21.92 15.53 -6.46
CA GLU A 362 22.21 15.32 -7.88
C GLU A 362 21.40 14.14 -8.43
N ASP A 363 21.39 13.01 -7.71
CA ASP A 363 20.57 11.84 -8.07
C ASP A 363 19.08 12.18 -8.09
N LEU A 364 18.62 12.99 -7.14
CA LEU A 364 17.24 13.46 -7.08
C LEU A 364 16.89 14.35 -8.29
N ALA A 365 17.74 15.32 -8.62
CA ALA A 365 17.51 16.21 -9.76
C ALA A 365 17.46 15.43 -11.08
N ALA A 366 18.44 14.54 -11.31
CA ALA A 366 18.49 13.71 -12.52
C ALA A 366 17.26 12.81 -12.65
N LEU A 367 16.80 12.21 -11.54
CA LEU A 367 15.61 11.38 -11.53
C LEU A 367 14.34 12.20 -11.77
N GLN A 368 14.22 13.39 -11.18
CA GLN A 368 13.08 14.29 -11.40
C GLN A 368 12.99 14.75 -12.85
N ASP A 369 14.11 15.11 -13.46
CA ASP A 369 14.18 15.55 -14.86
C ASP A 369 13.76 14.40 -15.78
N ALA A 370 14.37 13.23 -15.62
CA ALA A 370 14.05 12.07 -16.46
C ALA A 370 12.59 11.59 -16.27
N PHE A 371 12.05 11.66 -15.05
CA PHE A 371 10.64 11.37 -14.80
C PHE A 371 9.71 12.38 -15.46
N SER A 372 10.06 13.68 -15.42
CA SER A 372 9.27 14.73 -16.06
C SER A 372 9.32 14.66 -17.58
N GLU A 373 10.48 14.31 -18.13
CA GLU A 373 10.66 14.06 -19.55
C GLU A 373 9.83 12.86 -20.00
N GLU A 374 9.84 11.75 -19.26
CA GLU A 374 9.10 10.55 -19.65
C GLU A 374 7.58 10.72 -19.49
N THR A 375 7.12 11.30 -18.37
CA THR A 375 5.70 11.24 -17.99
C THR A 375 4.94 12.54 -18.17
N GLY A 376 5.63 13.68 -18.25
CA GLY A 376 5.02 15.01 -18.20
C GLY A 376 4.55 15.45 -16.80
N PHE A 377 4.77 14.63 -15.77
CA PHE A 377 4.46 14.95 -14.37
C PHE A 377 5.72 15.33 -13.61
N ARG A 378 5.58 16.12 -12.54
CA ARG A 378 6.68 16.41 -11.62
C ARG A 378 6.72 15.37 -10.51
N LEU A 379 7.90 14.86 -10.20
CA LEU A 379 8.09 13.96 -9.05
C LEU A 379 8.52 14.74 -7.81
N LEU A 380 7.77 14.57 -6.72
CA LEU A 380 8.07 15.12 -5.40
C LEU A 380 8.53 13.99 -4.49
N VAL A 381 9.83 13.96 -4.18
CA VAL A 381 10.41 12.98 -3.27
C VAL A 381 10.51 13.59 -1.88
N ASN A 382 9.78 13.01 -0.93
CA ASN A 382 9.91 13.34 0.48
C ASN A 382 10.89 12.34 1.10
N SER A 383 12.08 12.79 1.46
CA SER A 383 13.03 12.00 2.25
C SER A 383 13.11 12.57 3.66
N PRO A 384 13.47 11.78 4.68
CA PRO A 384 14.01 12.37 5.89
C PRO A 384 15.20 13.25 5.46
N ALA A 385 15.21 14.50 5.93
CA ALA A 385 16.31 15.40 5.64
C ALA A 385 17.62 14.64 5.91
N ALA A 386 18.53 14.63 4.93
CA ALA A 386 19.91 14.24 5.16
C ALA A 386 20.31 14.87 6.48
N ALA A 387 20.87 14.09 7.38
CA ALA A 387 21.43 14.62 8.61
C ALA A 387 22.53 15.60 8.21
N ALA A 388 22.14 16.85 7.90
CA ALA A 388 22.90 18.00 8.29
C ALA A 388 23.27 17.70 9.74
N PRO A 389 24.55 17.86 10.14
CA PRO A 389 24.93 17.70 11.53
C PRO A 389 23.87 18.46 12.31
N ALA A 390 23.13 17.73 13.15
CA ALA A 390 21.97 18.28 13.83
C ALA A 390 22.39 19.66 14.31
N PRO A 391 21.70 20.76 13.96
CA PRO A 391 22.03 22.04 14.56
C PRO A 391 21.96 21.74 16.04
N ALA A 392 23.13 21.74 16.69
CA ALA A 392 23.35 21.06 17.96
C ALA A 392 22.13 21.35 18.80
N ALA A 393 21.35 20.30 19.11
CA ALA A 393 20.10 20.45 19.83
C ALA A 393 20.43 21.43 20.94
N SER A 394 19.90 22.64 20.82
CA SER A 394 20.26 23.69 21.75
C SER A 394 19.64 23.19 23.03
N THR A 395 20.49 22.60 23.88
CA THR A 395 20.22 22.10 25.21
C THR A 395 19.96 23.26 26.14
N VAL A 396 19.24 24.27 25.65
CA VAL A 396 18.62 25.28 26.46
C VAL A 396 17.43 24.57 27.09
N PRO A 397 17.50 24.22 28.39
CA PRO A 397 16.37 23.60 29.05
C PRO A 397 15.15 24.50 28.88
N PRO A 398 13.95 23.93 28.67
CA PRO A 398 12.75 24.73 28.53
C PRO A 398 12.59 25.61 29.77
N VAL A 399 12.44 26.91 29.55
CA VAL A 399 12.24 27.90 30.59
C VAL A 399 10.75 28.12 30.75
N GLU A 400 10.28 28.11 31.98
CA GLU A 400 8.93 28.53 32.29
C GLU A 400 8.81 30.04 32.10
N ILE A 401 8.00 30.49 31.15
CA ILE A 401 7.74 31.91 30.90
C ILE A 401 6.28 32.25 31.21
N ALA A 402 6.01 33.50 31.58
CA ALA A 402 4.63 33.93 31.82
C ALA A 402 3.86 33.97 30.50
N VAL A 403 2.68 33.35 30.46
CA VAL A 403 1.83 33.33 29.26
C VAL A 403 1.50 34.75 28.78
N ALA A 404 1.33 35.69 29.71
CA ALA A 404 1.08 37.10 29.43
C ALA A 404 2.26 37.84 28.75
N GLN A 405 3.47 37.29 28.84
CA GLN A 405 4.67 37.87 28.21
C GLN A 405 4.86 37.38 26.76
N VAL A 406 4.06 36.41 26.31
CA VAL A 406 4.15 35.86 24.94
C VAL A 406 3.28 36.69 24.00
N ARG A 407 3.94 37.38 23.07
CA ARG A 407 3.32 38.19 22.02
C ARG A 407 3.19 37.39 20.74
N LEU A 408 2.07 37.57 20.07
CA LEU A 408 1.80 37.04 18.74
C LEU A 408 2.15 38.09 17.68
N THR A 409 2.63 37.63 16.53
CA THR A 409 2.72 38.49 15.33
C THR A 409 1.33 38.88 14.83
N HIS A 410 1.23 39.96 14.05
CA HIS A 410 -0.05 40.42 13.49
C HIS A 410 -0.76 39.31 12.68
N THR A 411 0.01 38.53 11.91
CA THR A 411 -0.50 37.38 11.15
C THR A 411 -1.08 36.28 12.05
N GLN A 412 -0.42 35.97 13.17
CA GLN A 412 -0.90 34.95 14.12
C GLN A 412 -2.13 35.43 14.92
N GLN A 413 -2.27 36.74 15.16
CA GLN A 413 -3.42 37.31 15.87
C GLN A 413 -4.72 37.19 15.05
N GLY A 414 -4.64 37.39 13.74
CA GLY A 414 -5.79 37.29 12.83
C GLY A 414 -6.12 35.88 12.36
N LEU A 415 -5.38 34.86 12.82
CA LEU A 415 -5.53 33.50 12.33
C LEU A 415 -6.69 32.78 13.06
N THR A 416 -7.74 32.44 12.31
CA THR A 416 -8.83 31.60 12.82
C THR A 416 -8.36 30.17 12.98
N LEU A 417 -8.18 29.73 14.21
CA LEU A 417 -7.78 28.34 14.51
C LEU A 417 -8.94 27.38 14.28
N ASN A 418 -8.64 26.22 13.72
CA ASN A 418 -9.60 25.11 13.66
C ASN A 418 -10.05 24.72 15.10
N PRO A 419 -11.36 24.74 15.40
CA PRO A 419 -11.87 24.51 16.75
C PRO A 419 -11.60 23.10 17.27
N ALA A 420 -11.79 22.06 16.45
CA ALA A 420 -11.56 20.67 16.87
C ALA A 420 -10.09 20.44 17.28
N LYS A 421 -9.13 21.03 16.56
CA LYS A 421 -7.71 20.92 16.91
C LYS A 421 -7.37 21.68 18.19
N LEU A 422 -8.03 22.81 18.44
CA LEU A 422 -7.86 23.57 19.69
C LEU A 422 -8.46 22.81 20.88
N ASP A 423 -9.63 22.20 20.72
CA ASP A 423 -10.27 21.39 21.76
C ASP A 423 -9.41 20.19 22.15
N HIS A 424 -8.82 19.49 21.17
CA HIS A 424 -7.87 18.42 21.45
C HIS A 424 -6.63 18.93 22.20
N ALA A 425 -6.12 20.12 21.87
CA ALA A 425 -4.98 20.71 22.58
C ALA A 425 -5.33 21.09 24.03
N ILE A 426 -6.54 21.62 24.26
CA ILE A 426 -7.07 21.93 25.60
C ILE A 426 -7.24 20.66 26.43
N GLN A 427 -7.90 19.63 25.89
CA GLN A 427 -8.11 18.35 26.58
C GLN A 427 -6.78 17.69 26.95
N ARG A 428 -5.80 17.73 26.05
CA ARG A 428 -4.45 17.21 26.32
C ARG A 428 -3.76 17.99 27.44
N ALA A 429 -3.83 19.32 27.42
CA ALA A 429 -3.24 20.16 28.45
C ALA A 429 -3.89 19.95 29.83
N GLN A 430 -5.21 19.75 29.87
CA GLN A 430 -5.95 19.42 31.09
C GLN A 430 -5.57 18.05 31.65
N ARG A 431 -5.49 17.03 30.78
CA ARG A 431 -5.12 15.66 31.17
C ARG A 431 -3.70 15.59 31.70
N ASP A 432 -2.76 16.24 31.01
CA ASP A 432 -1.34 16.12 31.29
C ASP A 432 -0.85 17.14 32.34
N GLY A 433 -1.70 18.11 32.72
CA GLY A 433 -1.38 19.19 33.67
C GLY A 433 -0.29 20.14 33.20
N ARG A 434 0.16 20.02 31.94
CA ARG A 434 1.25 20.77 31.34
C ARG A 434 1.06 20.89 29.82
N ILE A 435 1.77 21.86 29.23
CA ILE A 435 1.87 21.97 27.78
C ILE A 435 3.08 21.17 27.30
N ALA A 436 2.82 20.11 26.52
CA ALA A 436 3.86 19.31 25.88
C ALA A 436 3.53 19.09 24.39
N PRO A 437 4.47 19.33 23.47
CA PRO A 437 5.82 19.88 23.67
C PRO A 437 5.83 21.39 24.06
N PRO A 438 6.95 21.93 24.58
CA PRO A 438 7.11 23.36 24.86
C PRO A 438 6.79 24.25 23.64
N ILE A 439 6.41 25.50 23.87
CA ILE A 439 6.29 26.50 22.79
C ILE A 439 7.68 27.02 22.41
N VAL A 440 7.85 27.50 21.18
CA VAL A 440 9.10 28.11 20.73
C VAL A 440 8.92 29.61 20.67
N VAL A 441 9.81 30.34 21.33
CA VAL A 441 9.73 31.81 21.40
C VAL A 441 11.09 32.44 21.16
N ARG A 442 11.09 33.69 20.71
CA ARG A 442 12.29 34.54 20.64
C ARG A 442 12.22 35.64 21.68
N ARG A 443 13.31 35.91 22.39
CA ARG A 443 13.35 37.03 23.36
C ARG A 443 13.29 38.38 22.63
N VAL A 444 12.45 39.28 23.11
CA VAL A 444 12.36 40.67 22.64
C VAL A 444 12.45 41.62 23.83
N ARG A 445 12.61 42.94 23.58
CA ARG A 445 12.82 43.94 24.65
C ARG A 445 11.75 43.86 25.75
N ASP A 446 10.49 43.60 25.37
CA ASP A 446 9.33 43.62 26.28
C ASP A 446 8.60 42.26 26.37
N GLY A 447 9.35 41.16 26.37
CA GLY A 447 8.83 39.81 26.58
C GLY A 447 9.35 38.79 25.55
N TYR A 448 8.43 37.98 25.02
CA TYR A 448 8.74 36.88 24.11
C TYR A 448 7.85 36.96 22.87
N LEU A 449 8.40 36.70 21.68
CA LEU A 449 7.63 36.59 20.45
C LEU A 449 7.43 35.10 20.12
N LEU A 450 6.19 34.68 19.89
CA LEU A 450 5.89 33.29 19.52
C LEU A 450 6.39 32.96 18.10
N LEU A 451 7.25 31.96 18.00
CA LEU A 451 7.71 31.39 16.73
C LEU A 451 6.89 30.15 16.35
N ASP A 452 6.72 29.22 17.28
CA ASP A 452 5.91 28.01 17.09
C ASP A 452 5.10 27.64 18.35
N GLY A 453 3.95 26.99 18.14
CA GLY A 453 3.09 26.48 19.21
C GLY A 453 1.84 27.32 19.48
N LEU A 454 1.28 27.97 18.45
CA LEU A 454 0.09 28.82 18.59
C LEU A 454 -1.10 28.09 19.23
N TYR A 455 -1.42 26.87 18.80
CA TYR A 455 -2.46 26.05 19.40
C TYR A 455 -2.20 25.76 20.89
N ARG A 456 -0.94 25.56 21.25
CA ARG A 456 -0.51 25.24 22.62
C ARG A 456 -0.59 26.46 23.54
N LEU A 457 -0.16 27.63 23.04
CA LEU A 457 -0.33 28.90 23.76
C LEU A 457 -1.81 29.21 23.98
N ARG A 458 -2.66 29.03 22.96
CA ARG A 458 -4.11 29.25 23.08
C ARG A 458 -4.77 28.26 24.03
N ALA A 459 -4.35 27.01 24.02
CA ALA A 459 -4.80 26.02 25.00
C ALA A 459 -4.42 26.44 26.43
N ALA A 460 -3.17 26.85 26.67
CA ALA A 460 -2.70 27.35 27.96
C ALA A 460 -3.51 28.56 28.47
N GLN A 461 -3.82 29.50 27.56
CA GLN A 461 -4.68 30.65 27.87
C GLN A 461 -6.11 30.22 28.23
N ALA A 462 -6.68 29.26 27.49
CA ALA A 462 -8.05 28.79 27.71
C ALA A 462 -8.20 28.06 29.06
N ILE A 463 -7.16 27.38 29.54
CA ILE A 463 -7.16 26.70 30.84
C ILE A 463 -6.62 27.57 31.98
N GLY A 464 -6.30 28.85 31.72
CA GLY A 464 -5.87 29.80 32.75
C GLY A 464 -4.45 29.57 33.29
N MET A 465 -3.55 28.97 32.51
CA MET A 465 -2.16 28.80 32.94
C MET A 465 -1.45 30.16 33.00
N GLU A 466 -0.81 30.44 34.15
CA GLU A 466 0.03 31.63 34.30
C GLU A 466 1.40 31.47 33.64
N ARG A 467 1.93 30.24 33.62
CA ARG A 467 3.25 29.90 33.10
C ARG A 467 3.17 28.76 32.09
N ILE A 468 4.06 28.81 31.11
CA ILE A 468 4.16 27.81 30.05
C ILE A 468 5.63 27.50 29.77
N ALA A 469 5.94 26.21 29.61
CA ALA A 469 7.24 25.76 29.18
C ALA A 469 7.54 26.27 27.76
N ALA A 470 8.67 26.96 27.61
CA ALA A 470 9.10 27.51 26.33
C ALA A 470 10.59 27.28 26.06
N THR A 471 10.92 27.00 24.81
CA THR A 471 12.29 27.05 24.31
C THR A 471 12.55 28.44 23.76
N VAL A 472 13.55 29.13 24.32
CA VAL A 472 13.92 30.49 23.89
C VAL A 472 15.01 30.39 22.83
N GLU A 473 14.67 30.70 21.58
CA GLU A 473 15.64 30.89 20.51
C GLU A 473 16.30 32.28 20.64
N GLY A 474 17.62 32.31 20.43
CA GLY A 474 18.49 33.48 20.57
C GLY A 474 18.22 34.60 19.57
#